data_AF-A0A9W5VRY8-F1
#
_entry.id   AF-A0A9W5VRY8-F1
#
_cell.length_a   1.000
_cell.length_b   1.000
_cell.length_c   1.000
_cell.angle_alpha   90.00
_cell.angle_beta   90.00
_cell.angle_gamma   90.00
#
_symmetry.space_group_name_H-M   'P 1'
#
loop_
_entity.id
_entity.type
_entity.pdbx_description
1 polymer ?
#
loop_
_entity_poly.entity_id
_entity_poly.type
_entity_poly.pdbx_seq_one_letter_code
_entity_poly.pdbx_strand_id
1 'polypeptide(L)'
;MSFSLSYRDVSEILKERGISVYPTTIMRWGHEYGDLIYRIWKKKNKTVHSVWHLDETYIKVKGEWCYLYRAIDCDGHTLDFQPRKTRDHQAAYACMKRLFKHFGEPSVLTTDKAPTLLCDFKKLQKDDLYIHTKQCTIKYRDNLI
;
A
#
# COMPACT_ATOMS: atom_id res chain seq x y z
N MET A 1 -14.41 -12.47 12.69
CA MET A 1 -15.30 -12.13 11.56
C MET A 1 -14.53 -11.21 10.62
N SER A 2 -14.01 -11.74 9.52
CA SER A 2 -13.38 -10.94 8.46
C SER A 2 -14.50 -10.47 7.54
N PHE A 3 -15.04 -9.28 7.78
CA PHE A 3 -15.93 -8.65 6.81
C PHE A 3 -15.06 -8.21 5.63
N SER A 4 -15.18 -8.87 4.49
CA SER A 4 -14.77 -8.27 3.23
C SER A 4 -15.73 -7.09 2.99
N LEU A 5 -15.39 -5.89 3.48
CA LEU A 5 -16.23 -4.69 3.47
C LEU A 5 -16.65 -4.29 2.04
N SER A 6 -17.68 -4.93 1.51
CA SER A 6 -18.31 -4.53 0.26
C SER A 6 -19.15 -3.28 0.48
N TYR A 7 -19.51 -2.58 -0.60
CA TYR A 7 -20.43 -1.44 -0.50
C TYR A 7 -21.79 -1.82 0.10
N ARG A 8 -22.21 -3.09 -0.03
CA ARG A 8 -23.42 -3.61 0.62
C ARG A 8 -23.22 -3.72 2.13
N ASP A 9 -22.10 -4.29 2.57
CA ASP A 9 -21.82 -4.43 4.02
C ASP A 9 -21.73 -3.06 4.69
N VAL A 10 -21.11 -2.08 4.03
CA VAL A 10 -21.05 -0.70 4.55
C VAL A 10 -22.45 -0.08 4.65
N SER A 11 -23.31 -0.31 3.65
CA SER A 11 -24.71 0.13 3.67
C SER A 11 -25.51 -0.53 4.80
N GLU A 12 -25.28 -1.82 5.07
CA GLU A 12 -25.90 -2.55 6.17
C GLU A 12 -25.42 -2.04 7.54
N ILE A 13 -24.12 -1.82 7.72
CA ILE A 13 -23.54 -1.23 8.95
C ILE A 13 -24.13 0.16 9.23
N LEU A 14 -24.32 0.98 8.19
CA LEU A 14 -24.95 2.30 8.33
C LEU A 14 -26.43 2.16 8.70
N LYS A 15 -27.12 1.18 8.13
CA LYS A 15 -28.52 0.90 8.44
C LYS A 15 -28.72 0.47 9.90
N GLU A 16 -27.82 -0.34 10.46
CA GLU A 16 -27.81 -0.69 11.88
C GLU A 16 -27.68 0.54 12.79
N ARG A 17 -27.04 1.61 12.28
CA ARG A 17 -26.91 2.90 12.96
C ARG A 17 -28.04 3.89 12.64
N GLY A 18 -29.11 3.44 12.00
CA GLY A 18 -30.29 4.26 11.64
C GLY A 18 -30.12 5.08 10.36
N ILE A 19 -29.05 4.89 9.60
CA ILE A 19 -28.75 5.64 8.38
C ILE A 19 -29.02 4.75 7.16
N SER A 20 -30.14 4.98 6.48
CA SER A 20 -30.51 4.23 5.27
C SER A 20 -29.85 4.85 4.03
N VAL A 21 -28.88 4.14 3.44
CA VAL A 21 -28.15 4.60 2.24
C VAL A 21 -27.97 3.44 1.27
N TYR A 22 -28.23 3.65 -0.02
CA TYR A 22 -28.02 2.63 -1.03
C TYR A 22 -26.51 2.36 -1.26
N PRO A 23 -26.09 1.10 -1.53
CA PRO A 23 -24.69 0.77 -1.80
C PRO A 23 -24.04 1.59 -2.92
N THR A 24 -24.82 1.97 -3.94
CA THR A 24 -24.37 2.83 -5.05
C THR A 24 -24.01 4.24 -4.60
N THR A 25 -24.60 4.73 -3.51
CA THR A 25 -24.26 6.03 -2.92
C THR A 25 -22.91 5.96 -2.23
N ILE A 26 -22.62 4.86 -1.51
CA ILE A 26 -21.30 4.61 -0.90
C ILE A 26 -20.22 4.54 -1.99
N MET A 27 -20.49 3.85 -3.10
CA MET A 27 -19.59 3.80 -4.24
C MET A 27 -19.29 5.20 -4.80
N ARG A 28 -20.32 6.04 -4.99
CA ARG A 28 -20.16 7.43 -5.45
C ARG A 28 -19.32 8.27 -4.49
N TRP A 29 -19.53 8.14 -3.18
CA TRP A 29 -18.69 8.80 -2.18
C TRP A 29 -17.23 8.34 -2.26
N GLY A 30 -16.98 7.05 -2.49
CA GLY A 30 -15.63 6.54 -2.73
C GLY A 30 -14.94 7.19 -3.93
N HIS A 31 -15.68 7.38 -5.04
CA HIS A 31 -15.16 8.06 -6.23
C HIS A 31 -14.94 9.56 -6.02
N GLU A 32 -15.86 10.24 -5.33
CA GLU A 32 -15.80 11.69 -5.13
C GLU A 32 -14.75 12.09 -4.10
N TYR A 33 -14.71 11.38 -2.97
CA TYR A 33 -13.90 11.75 -1.81
C TYR A 33 -12.63 10.93 -1.66
N GLY A 34 -12.43 9.86 -2.43
CA GLY A 34 -11.28 8.97 -2.29
C GLY A 34 -9.94 9.72 -2.37
N ASP A 35 -9.77 10.58 -3.37
CA ASP A 35 -8.57 11.40 -3.56
C ASP A 35 -8.38 12.41 -2.43
N LEU A 36 -9.46 13.02 -1.95
CA LEU A 36 -9.42 13.98 -0.84
C LEU A 36 -8.99 13.28 0.46
N ILE A 37 -9.61 12.13 0.76
CA ILE A 37 -9.30 11.31 1.94
C ILE A 37 -7.84 10.86 1.87
N TYR A 38 -7.36 10.39 0.72
CA TYR A 38 -5.95 10.01 0.54
C TYR A 38 -5.00 11.18 0.81
N ARG A 39 -5.30 12.38 0.30
CA ARG A 39 -4.48 13.59 0.55
C ARG A 39 -4.47 13.99 2.03
N ILE A 40 -5.61 13.91 2.72
CA ILE A 40 -5.72 14.21 4.16
C ILE A 40 -4.92 13.17 4.95
N TRP A 41 -5.12 11.89 4.64
CA TRP A 41 -4.40 10.78 5.27
C TRP A 41 -2.88 10.96 5.14
N LYS A 42 -2.40 11.27 3.94
CA LYS A 42 -0.98 11.52 3.66
C LYS A 42 -0.41 12.71 4.44
N LYS A 43 -1.22 13.71 4.79
CA LYS A 43 -0.76 14.83 5.63
C LYS A 43 -0.72 14.48 7.12
N LYS A 44 -1.60 13.58 7.57
CA LYS A 44 -1.78 13.21 8.99
C LYS A 44 -0.84 12.10 9.44
N ASN A 45 -0.60 11.10 8.60
CA ASN A 45 0.38 10.05 8.89
C ASN A 45 1.80 10.60 8.69
N LYS A 46 2.38 11.18 9.74
CA LYS A 46 3.79 11.64 9.76
C LYS A 46 4.68 10.84 10.70
N THR A 47 4.09 10.21 11.71
CA THR A 47 4.79 9.32 12.63
C THR A 47 4.72 7.92 12.07
N VAL A 48 5.85 7.40 11.60
CA VAL A 48 5.97 6.02 11.13
C VAL A 48 7.16 5.39 11.81
N HIS A 49 7.04 4.09 12.08
CA HIS A 49 8.14 3.32 12.64
C HIS A 49 9.28 3.20 11.64
N SER A 50 10.50 3.00 12.15
CA SER A 50 11.70 2.89 11.32
C SER A 50 11.86 1.53 10.63
N VAL A 51 10.89 0.62 10.78
CA VAL A 51 10.89 -0.71 10.16
C VAL A 51 9.73 -0.77 9.16
N TRP A 52 10.06 -0.92 7.88
CA TRP A 52 9.09 -0.97 6.80
C TRP A 52 9.06 -2.33 6.13
N HIS A 53 7.88 -2.75 5.69
CA HIS A 53 7.67 -3.93 4.86
C HIS A 53 7.10 -3.48 3.52
N LEU A 54 7.74 -3.91 2.43
CA LEU A 54 7.32 -3.65 1.07
C LEU A 54 7.07 -4.98 0.36
N ASP A 55 5.86 -5.16 -0.14
CA ASP A 55 5.45 -6.35 -0.88
C ASP A 55 4.92 -6.01 -2.27
N GLU A 56 5.09 -6.97 -3.19
CA GLU A 56 4.50 -6.98 -4.53
C GLU A 56 3.47 -8.12 -4.58
N THR A 57 2.18 -7.77 -4.70
CA THR A 57 1.10 -8.76 -4.84
C THR A 57 0.29 -8.53 -6.10
N TYR A 58 -0.54 -9.50 -6.50
CA TYR A 58 -1.42 -9.41 -7.64
C TYR A 58 -2.88 -9.30 -7.19
N ILE A 59 -3.60 -8.32 -7.73
CA ILE A 59 -5.02 -8.07 -7.45
C ILE A 59 -5.81 -8.08 -8.74
N LYS A 60 -7.07 -8.51 -8.70
CA LYS A 60 -7.96 -8.51 -9.87
C LYS A 60 -8.79 -7.23 -9.86
N VAL A 61 -8.57 -6.34 -10.83
CA VAL A 61 -9.29 -5.08 -10.99
C VAL A 61 -10.15 -5.16 -12.25
N LYS A 62 -11.48 -5.13 -12.09
CA LYS A 62 -12.46 -5.22 -13.20
C LYS A 62 -12.23 -6.44 -14.12
N GLY A 63 -11.79 -7.56 -13.55
CA GLY A 63 -11.55 -8.79 -14.31
C GLY A 63 -10.10 -8.99 -14.75
N GLU A 64 -9.28 -7.95 -14.72
CA GLU A 64 -7.88 -7.95 -15.17
C GLU A 64 -6.91 -8.08 -13.99
N TRP A 65 -5.85 -8.88 -14.14
CA TRP A 65 -4.78 -8.95 -13.15
C TRP A 65 -3.93 -7.69 -13.18
N CYS A 66 -3.70 -7.10 -12.01
CA CYS A 66 -2.88 -5.92 -11.79
C CYS A 66 -1.88 -6.21 -10.67
N TYR A 67 -0.69 -5.63 -10.77
CA TYR A 67 0.32 -5.66 -9.72
C TYR A 67 0.04 -4.54 -8.71
N LEU A 68 0.13 -4.84 -7.44
CA LEU A 68 0.00 -3.90 -6.33
C LEU A 68 1.29 -3.91 -5.53
N TYR A 69 1.96 -2.77 -5.49
CA TYR A 69 3.04 -2.51 -4.56
C TYR A 69 2.47 -1.89 -3.31
N ARG A 70 2.69 -2.47 -2.14
CA ARG A 70 2.21 -1.91 -0.88
C ARG A 70 3.35 -1.83 0.13
N ALA A 71 3.44 -0.69 0.78
CA ALA A 71 4.36 -0.44 1.89
C ALA A 71 3.56 -0.30 3.17
N ILE A 72 4.00 -0.99 4.23
CA ILE A 72 3.42 -0.91 5.57
C ILE A 72 4.54 -0.75 6.60
N ASP A 73 4.23 -0.19 7.76
CA ASP A 73 5.15 -0.21 8.91
C ASP A 73 5.05 -1.51 9.72
N CYS A 74 5.76 -1.61 10.84
CA CYS A 74 5.73 -2.79 11.72
C CYS A 74 4.39 -3.00 12.44
N ASP A 75 3.58 -1.96 12.58
CA ASP A 75 2.27 -2.02 13.24
C ASP A 75 1.14 -2.33 12.24
N GLY A 76 1.48 -2.46 10.95
CA GLY A 76 0.55 -2.72 9.87
C GLY A 76 -0.12 -1.46 9.33
N HIS A 77 0.32 -0.27 9.73
CA HIS A 77 -0.16 0.96 9.10
C HIS A 77 0.38 1.05 7.68
N THR A 78 -0.52 1.35 6.75
CA THR A 78 -0.13 1.57 5.35
C THR A 78 0.74 2.83 5.25
N LEU A 79 1.78 2.78 4.44
CA LEU A 79 2.68 3.89 4.15
C LEU A 79 2.43 4.43 2.74
N ASP A 80 2.31 3.54 1.76
CA ASP A 80 1.87 3.87 0.40
C ASP A 80 1.35 2.59 -0.28
N PHE A 81 0.54 2.76 -1.32
CA PHE A 81 0.13 1.68 -2.20
C PHE A 81 0.07 2.16 -3.64
N GLN A 82 0.50 1.32 -4.58
CA GLN A 82 0.60 1.67 -5.99
C GLN A 82 0.14 0.50 -6.86
N PRO A 83 -1.08 0.58 -7.43
CA PRO A 83 -1.51 -0.37 -8.45
C PRO A 83 -0.86 -0.05 -9.81
N ARG A 84 -0.56 -1.10 -10.57
CA ARG A 84 -0.02 -1.07 -11.94
C ARG A 84 -0.60 -2.23 -12.76
N LYS A 85 -0.78 -2.03 -14.06
CA LYS A 85 -1.26 -3.10 -14.97
C LYS A 85 -0.19 -4.16 -15.22
N THR A 86 1.07 -3.76 -15.25
CA THR A 86 2.20 -4.64 -15.53
C THR A 86 3.22 -4.58 -14.39
N ARG A 87 4.04 -5.62 -14.29
CA ARG A 87 5.18 -5.64 -13.39
C ARG A 87 6.18 -4.58 -13.84
N ASP A 88 6.47 -3.62 -12.99
CA ASP A 88 7.19 -2.41 -13.39
C ASP A 88 8.21 -2.01 -12.33
N HIS A 89 9.49 -2.20 -12.65
CA HIS A 89 10.62 -1.74 -11.84
C HIS A 89 10.56 -0.23 -11.56
N GLN A 90 10.09 0.57 -12.52
CA GLN A 90 9.95 2.01 -12.32
C GLN A 90 8.89 2.34 -11.26
N ALA A 91 7.87 1.50 -11.11
CA ALA A 91 6.84 1.67 -10.10
C ALA A 91 7.39 1.40 -8.69
N ALA A 92 8.15 0.32 -8.52
CA ALA A 92 8.81 0.00 -7.26
C ALA A 92 9.82 1.09 -6.87
N TYR A 93 10.68 1.50 -7.80
CA TYR A 93 11.61 2.62 -7.59
C TYR A 93 10.88 3.91 -7.22
N ALA A 94 9.80 4.28 -7.94
CA ALA A 94 9.03 5.48 -7.65
C ALA A 94 8.32 5.41 -6.29
N CYS A 95 7.81 4.23 -5.91
CA CYS A 95 7.19 3.99 -4.61
C CYS A 95 8.20 4.23 -3.47
N MET A 96 9.34 3.54 -3.51
CA MET A 96 10.41 3.72 -2.52
C MET A 96 10.91 5.17 -2.48
N LYS A 97 11.16 5.79 -3.63
CA LYS A 97 11.59 7.20 -3.67
C LYS A 97 10.57 8.16 -3.06
N ARG A 98 9.27 7.91 -3.23
CA ARG A 98 8.21 8.71 -2.58
C ARG A 98 8.18 8.48 -1.08
N LEU A 99 8.31 7.24 -0.63
CA LEU A 99 8.35 6.88 0.79
C LEU A 99 9.53 7.57 1.48
N PHE A 100 10.72 7.50 0.89
CA PHE A 100 11.90 8.19 1.39
C PHE A 100 11.67 9.71 1.53
N LYS A 101 11.13 10.35 0.49
CA LYS A 101 10.86 11.80 0.52
C LYS A 101 9.83 12.21 1.58
N HIS A 102 8.90 11.32 1.91
CA HIS A 102 7.80 11.65 2.80
C HIS A 102 8.08 11.32 4.26
N PHE A 103 8.75 10.20 4.51
CA PHE A 103 8.97 9.65 5.84
C PHE A 103 10.46 9.60 6.24
N GLY A 104 11.37 9.90 5.32
CA GLY A 104 12.80 9.79 5.54
C GLY A 104 13.32 8.36 5.35
N GLU A 105 14.45 8.07 5.98
CA GLU A 105 15.15 6.79 5.83
C GLU A 105 14.72 5.80 6.94
N PRO A 106 14.22 4.60 6.60
CA PRO A 106 13.97 3.57 7.59
C PRO A 106 15.28 2.91 8.06
N SER A 107 15.29 2.43 9.30
CA SER A 107 16.38 1.60 9.81
C SER A 107 16.40 0.22 9.15
N VAL A 108 15.23 -0.35 8.86
CA VAL A 108 15.09 -1.66 8.21
C VAL A 108 14.03 -1.60 7.12
N LEU A 109 14.37 -2.11 5.93
CA LEU A 109 13.43 -2.36 4.86
C LEU A 109 13.36 -3.85 4.57
N THR A 110 12.21 -4.44 4.85
CA THR A 110 11.89 -5.81 4.50
C THR A 110 11.22 -5.84 3.14
N THR A 111 11.78 -6.58 2.19
CA THR A 111 11.13 -6.85 0.90
C THR A 111 10.78 -8.33 0.79
N ASP A 112 9.74 -8.64 0.01
CA ASP A 112 9.56 -10.00 -0.48
C ASP A 112 10.73 -10.41 -1.42
N LYS A 113 10.79 -11.68 -1.81
CA LYS A 113 11.83 -12.19 -2.73
C LYS A 113 11.62 -11.73 -4.18
N ALA A 114 10.81 -10.70 -4.46
CA ALA A 114 10.65 -10.19 -5.81
C ALA A 114 11.98 -9.59 -6.33
N PRO A 115 12.50 -10.08 -7.47
CA PRO A 115 13.72 -9.52 -8.07
C PRO A 115 13.59 -8.03 -8.40
N THR A 116 12.37 -7.56 -8.67
CA THR A 116 12.05 -6.15 -8.91
C THR A 116 12.48 -5.26 -7.75
N LEU A 117 11.97 -5.55 -6.55
CA LEU A 117 12.25 -4.77 -5.35
C LEU A 117 13.75 -4.77 -5.00
N LEU A 118 14.43 -5.90 -5.16
CA LEU A 118 15.86 -6.00 -4.91
C LEU A 118 16.69 -5.13 -5.87
N CYS A 119 16.37 -5.18 -7.16
CA CYS A 119 17.06 -4.37 -8.18
C CYS A 119 16.83 -2.87 -7.97
N ASP A 120 15.60 -2.48 -7.65
CA ASP A 120 15.25 -1.07 -7.46
C ASP A 120 15.84 -0.50 -6.16
N PHE A 121 15.89 -1.29 -5.09
CA PHE A 121 16.58 -0.90 -3.85
C PHE A 121 18.08 -0.64 -4.09
N LYS A 122 18.77 -1.55 -4.78
CA LYS A 122 20.19 -1.36 -5.13
C LYS A 122 20.41 -0.13 -6.02
N LYS A 123 19.46 0.20 -6.89
CA LYS A 123 19.51 1.41 -7.70
C LYS A 123 19.36 2.67 -6.84
N LEU A 124 18.46 2.65 -5.87
CA LEU A 124 18.26 3.77 -4.93
C LEU A 124 19.48 4.00 -4.05
N GLN A 125 20.16 2.94 -3.61
CA GLN A 125 21.42 3.06 -2.87
C GLN A 125 22.53 3.74 -3.68
N LYS A 126 22.55 3.55 -5.01
CA LYS A 126 23.46 4.27 -5.91
C LYS A 126 23.08 5.75 -6.11
N ASP A 127 21.81 6.08 -5.88
CA ASP A 127 21.28 7.45 -5.94
C ASP A 127 21.36 8.15 -4.56
N ASP A 128 22.20 7.65 -3.64
CA ASP A 128 22.38 8.15 -2.26
C ASP A 128 21.11 8.08 -1.38
N LEU A 129 20.20 7.15 -1.66
CA LEU A 129 18.98 6.89 -0.89
C LEU A 129 19.10 5.53 -0.19
N TYR A 130 18.61 5.40 1.05
CA TYR A 130 18.65 4.14 1.81
C TYR A 130 20.07 3.61 2.10
N ILE A 131 21.03 4.52 2.36
CA ILE A 131 22.44 4.23 2.64
C ILE A 131 22.61 3.49 3.99
N HIS A 132 21.88 3.91 5.01
CA HIS A 132 21.89 3.37 6.38
C HIS A 132 20.82 2.31 6.61
N THR A 133 19.90 2.13 5.65
CA THR A 133 18.85 1.13 5.75
C THR A 133 19.40 -0.28 5.59
N LYS A 134 19.13 -1.13 6.58
CA LYS A 134 19.38 -2.58 6.47
C LYS A 134 18.28 -3.22 5.63
N GLN A 135 18.66 -3.86 4.52
CA GLN A 135 17.74 -4.66 3.74
C GLN A 135 17.61 -6.07 4.31
N CYS A 136 16.37 -6.49 4.54
CA CYS A 136 16.02 -7.86 4.91
C CYS A 136 15.13 -8.45 3.80
N THR A 137 15.36 -9.72 3.45
CA THR A 137 14.46 -10.43 2.53
C THR A 137 13.80 -11.56 3.29
N ILE A 138 12.49 -11.47 3.49
CA ILE A 138 11.74 -12.50 4.18
C ILE A 138 10.92 -13.28 3.15
N LYS A 139 10.98 -14.61 3.21
CA LYS A 139 10.11 -15.50 2.44
C LYS A 139 8.89 -15.80 3.29
N TYR A 140 7.85 -14.96 3.29
CA TYR A 140 6.62 -15.33 3.99
C TYR A 140 5.70 -16.19 3.12
N ARG A 141 5.28 -17.31 3.71
CA ARG A 141 4.08 -18.09 3.38
C ARG A 141 2.90 -17.14 3.60
N ASP A 142 2.07 -16.92 2.59
CA ASP A 142 0.63 -16.62 2.67
C ASP A 142 0.12 -16.13 1.30
N ASN A 143 0.14 -17.04 0.33
CA ASN A 143 -0.78 -17.00 -0.81
C ASN A 143 -1.87 -18.06 -0.56
N LEU A 144 -2.68 -17.84 0.47
CA LEU A 144 -3.98 -18.47 0.59
C LEU A 144 -5.03 -17.35 0.54
N ILE A 145 -5.35 -16.95 -0.68
CA ILE A 145 -6.65 -16.38 -1.01
C ILE A 145 -7.34 -17.41 -1.90
#